data_AF-A0A922EYQ3-F1
#
_entry.id   AF-A0A922EYQ3-F1
#
_cell.length_a   1.000
_cell.length_b   1.000
_cell.length_c   1.000
_cell.angle_alpha   90.00
_cell.angle_beta   90.00
_cell.angle_gamma   90.00
#
_symmetry.space_group_name_H-M   'P 1'
#
loop_
_entity.id
_entity.type
_entity.pdbx_description
1 polymer ?
#
loop_
_entity_poly.entity_id
_entity_poly.type
_entity_poly.pdbx_seq_one_letter_code
_entity_poly.pdbx_strand_id
1 'polypeptide(L)'
;MAAQLSLIFLSSLLLLAAALHGTQAVEYTVSNRAKTTPGGVTFNNQLGVKYMRQTMESASNFIWNILQQSNEADRKSVQRVPLFVDDKGPETIAYTITSNGNYEIHVGDDYIQCIRGDMIKTDFNGVLYHEMVHVWQWLDVSTYRSVNVSEGIADFVRLKANYVPSGWVQPGGGDHWYQGYSVTARFLDYYNDPRN
;
A
#
# COMPACT_ATOMS: atom_id res chain seq x y z
N MET A 1 -46.45 -21.69 17.87
CA MET A 1 -46.45 -20.56 16.91
C MET A 1 -45.54 -19.42 17.33
N ALA A 2 -45.71 -18.80 18.51
CA ALA A 2 -44.90 -17.65 18.93
C ALA A 2 -43.37 -17.88 18.91
N ALA A 3 -42.88 -19.02 19.41
CA ALA A 3 -41.44 -19.33 19.41
C ALA A 3 -40.83 -19.50 18.01
N GLN A 4 -41.57 -20.07 17.05
CA GLN A 4 -41.13 -20.22 15.66
C GLN A 4 -41.07 -18.86 14.94
N LEU A 5 -42.03 -17.98 15.20
CA LEU A 5 -42.01 -16.60 14.70
C LEU A 5 -40.83 -15.81 15.26
N SER A 6 -40.50 -15.97 16.55
CA SER A 6 -39.33 -15.33 17.19
C SER A 6 -37.99 -15.84 16.62
N LEU A 7 -37.88 -17.13 16.31
CA LEU A 7 -36.68 -17.72 15.69
C LEU A 7 -36.46 -17.24 14.23
N ILE A 8 -37.55 -17.10 13.47
CA ILE A 8 -37.51 -16.53 12.11
C ILE A 8 -37.14 -15.04 12.16
N PHE A 9 -37.64 -14.31 13.17
CA PHE A 9 -37.31 -12.90 13.36
C PHE A 9 -35.84 -12.67 13.79
N LEU A 10 -35.29 -13.50 14.67
CA LEU A 10 -33.87 -13.43 15.04
C LEU A 10 -32.93 -13.80 13.88
N SER A 11 -33.27 -14.84 13.11
CA SER A 11 -32.45 -15.27 11.96
C SER A 11 -32.47 -14.26 10.82
N SER A 12 -33.60 -13.60 10.58
CA SER A 12 -33.68 -12.48 9.64
C SER A 12 -32.93 -11.23 10.12
N LEU A 13 -32.92 -10.92 11.43
CA LEU A 13 -32.07 -9.85 11.98
C LEU A 13 -30.57 -10.15 11.85
N LEU A 14 -30.15 -11.41 12.05
CA LEU A 14 -28.76 -11.84 11.88
C LEU A 14 -28.33 -11.79 10.41
N LEU A 15 -29.19 -12.18 9.48
CA LEU A 15 -28.95 -12.05 8.04
C LEU A 15 -28.88 -10.57 7.61
N LEU A 16 -29.74 -9.72 8.18
CA LEU A 16 -29.70 -8.27 7.92
C LEU A 16 -28.43 -7.64 8.51
N ALA A 17 -28.01 -8.04 9.72
CA ALA A 17 -26.77 -7.58 10.36
C ALA A 17 -25.52 -8.08 9.61
N ALA A 18 -25.54 -9.29 9.06
CA ALA A 18 -24.48 -9.79 8.18
C ALA A 18 -24.43 -9.00 6.85
N ALA A 19 -25.60 -8.65 6.28
CA ALA A 19 -25.71 -7.80 5.09
C ALA A 19 -25.43 -6.30 5.35
N LEU A 20 -25.46 -5.87 6.60
CA LEU A 20 -25.12 -4.51 7.07
C LEU A 20 -23.63 -4.30 7.34
N HIS A 21 -22.77 -5.29 7.09
CA HIS A 21 -21.37 -5.02 6.77
C HIS A 21 -21.33 -4.37 5.37
N GLY A 22 -21.92 -3.18 5.30
CA GLY A 22 -21.99 -2.36 4.11
C GLY A 22 -20.58 -2.11 3.61
N THR A 23 -20.41 -2.36 2.34
CA THR A 23 -19.21 -2.15 1.53
C THR A 23 -18.94 -0.65 1.44
N GLN A 24 -18.38 -0.08 2.51
CA GLN A 24 -17.82 1.27 2.45
C GLN A 24 -16.55 1.16 1.60
N ALA A 25 -16.55 1.83 0.44
CA ALA A 25 -15.34 2.02 -0.33
C ALA A 25 -14.27 2.66 0.57
N VAL A 26 -13.03 2.18 0.48
CA VAL A 26 -11.91 2.66 1.30
C VAL A 26 -11.76 4.18 1.11
N GLU A 27 -11.75 4.91 2.22
CA GLU A 27 -11.56 6.36 2.20
C GLU A 27 -10.06 6.70 2.09
N TYR A 28 -9.65 7.20 0.94
CA TYR A 28 -8.30 7.76 0.76
C TYR A 28 -8.30 9.26 1.06
N THR A 29 -7.52 9.66 2.07
CA THR A 29 -7.32 11.08 2.41
C THR A 29 -5.86 11.47 2.23
N VAL A 30 -5.60 12.70 1.78
CA VAL A 30 -4.25 13.16 1.49
C VAL A 30 -4.06 14.55 2.08
N SER A 31 -3.01 14.74 2.88
CA SER A 31 -2.70 16.02 3.50
C SER A 31 -1.22 16.34 3.36
N ASN A 32 -0.94 17.50 2.77
CA ASN A 32 0.41 18.06 2.75
C ASN A 32 0.60 18.91 4.01
N ARG A 33 1.39 18.43 4.97
CA ARG A 33 1.75 19.16 6.20
C ARG A 33 3.01 20.01 6.02
N ALA A 34 3.85 19.69 5.03
CA ALA A 34 5.07 20.41 4.68
C ALA A 34 4.86 21.51 3.62
N LYS A 35 3.71 22.20 3.59
CA LYS A 35 3.30 23.07 2.45
C LYS A 35 4.29 24.16 2.07
N THR A 36 5.13 24.59 3.01
CA THR A 36 6.09 25.69 2.85
C THR A 36 7.50 25.22 2.46
N THR A 37 7.77 23.91 2.46
CA THR A 37 9.07 23.37 2.07
C THR A 37 9.14 23.20 0.54
N PRO A 38 10.34 23.13 -0.06
CA PRO A 38 10.46 22.92 -1.51
C PRO A 38 9.82 21.59 -1.97
N GLY A 39 9.94 20.54 -1.16
CA GLY A 39 9.29 19.25 -1.38
C GLY A 39 7.76 19.34 -1.33
N GLY A 40 7.21 20.00 -0.32
CA GLY A 40 5.77 20.19 -0.22
C GLY A 40 5.18 21.08 -1.33
N VAL A 41 5.91 22.10 -1.78
CA VAL A 41 5.52 22.90 -2.96
C VAL A 41 5.52 22.03 -4.22
N THR A 42 6.56 21.22 -4.40
CA THR A 42 6.66 20.26 -5.52
C THR A 42 5.49 19.28 -5.53
N PHE A 43 5.15 18.71 -4.36
CA PHE A 43 4.00 17.84 -4.20
C PHE A 43 2.71 18.51 -4.65
N ASN A 44 2.42 19.74 -4.20
CA ASN A 44 1.18 20.45 -4.57
C ASN A 44 1.09 20.70 -6.09
N ASN A 45 2.21 21.04 -6.72
CA ASN A 45 2.24 21.44 -8.12
C ASN A 45 2.20 20.26 -9.09
N GLN A 46 2.85 19.14 -8.75
CA GLN A 46 3.09 18.03 -9.70
C GLN A 46 2.31 16.76 -9.38
N LEU A 47 1.96 16.55 -8.11
CA LEU A 47 1.21 15.40 -7.62
C LEU A 47 -0.19 15.87 -7.23
N GLY A 48 -0.33 16.54 -6.08
CA GLY A 48 -1.58 17.14 -5.61
C GLY A 48 -2.60 16.13 -5.08
N VAL A 49 -3.53 16.61 -4.25
CA VAL A 49 -4.47 15.77 -3.49
C VAL A 49 -5.33 14.87 -4.40
N LYS A 50 -5.89 15.42 -5.49
CA LYS A 50 -6.80 14.67 -6.37
C LYS A 50 -6.10 13.48 -7.04
N TYR A 51 -4.96 13.73 -7.67
CA TYR A 51 -4.17 12.70 -8.34
C TYR A 51 -3.69 11.63 -7.36
N MET A 52 -3.28 12.04 -6.15
CA MET A 52 -2.83 11.10 -5.12
C MET A 52 -3.94 10.18 -4.64
N ARG A 53 -5.16 10.69 -4.42
CA ARG A 53 -6.31 9.83 -4.09
C ARG A 53 -6.59 8.79 -5.19
N GLN A 54 -6.56 9.21 -6.45
CA GLN A 54 -6.74 8.30 -7.60
C GLN A 54 -5.62 7.26 -7.70
N THR A 55 -4.39 7.66 -7.38
CA THR A 55 -3.23 6.77 -7.40
C THR A 55 -3.29 5.75 -6.26
N MET A 56 -3.70 6.16 -5.06
CA MET A 56 -3.92 5.24 -3.93
C MET A 56 -5.02 4.21 -4.24
N GLU A 57 -6.13 4.65 -4.84
CA GLU A 57 -7.20 3.74 -5.29
C GLU A 57 -6.69 2.76 -6.36
N SER A 58 -5.94 3.25 -7.35
CA SER A 58 -5.34 2.43 -8.40
C SER A 58 -4.33 1.42 -7.82
N ALA A 59 -3.52 1.84 -6.84
CA ALA A 59 -2.57 0.99 -6.14
C ALA A 59 -3.30 -0.13 -5.38
N SER A 60 -4.35 0.18 -4.62
CA SER A 60 -5.13 -0.82 -3.91
C SER A 60 -5.74 -1.86 -4.84
N ASN A 61 -6.38 -1.41 -5.94
CA ASN A 61 -6.93 -2.34 -6.93
C ASN A 61 -5.86 -3.24 -7.55
N PHE A 62 -4.69 -2.66 -7.86
CA PHE A 62 -3.56 -3.42 -8.38
C PHE A 62 -3.05 -4.45 -7.36
N ILE A 63 -2.87 -4.04 -6.11
CA ILE A 63 -2.39 -4.89 -5.01
C ILE A 63 -3.36 -6.02 -4.74
N TRP A 64 -4.67 -5.75 -4.66
CA TRP A 64 -5.67 -6.80 -4.48
C TRP A 64 -5.63 -7.83 -5.60
N ASN A 65 -5.38 -7.42 -6.84
CA ASN A 65 -5.21 -8.37 -7.94
C ASN A 65 -3.91 -9.19 -7.81
N ILE A 66 -2.79 -8.55 -7.48
CA ILE A 66 -1.50 -9.25 -7.34
C ILE A 66 -1.51 -10.23 -6.15
N LEU A 67 -2.12 -9.85 -5.03
CA LEU A 67 -2.20 -10.66 -3.82
C LEU A 67 -3.40 -11.62 -3.81
N GLN A 68 -4.14 -11.72 -4.93
CA GLN A 68 -5.32 -12.57 -5.07
C GLN A 68 -6.43 -12.29 -4.03
N GLN A 69 -6.59 -11.02 -3.67
CA GLN A 69 -7.64 -10.49 -2.78
C GLN A 69 -8.76 -9.80 -3.58
N SER A 70 -9.09 -10.32 -4.77
CA SER A 70 -10.07 -9.70 -5.66
C SER A 70 -11.49 -9.72 -5.06
N ASN A 71 -11.83 -10.70 -4.22
CA ASN A 71 -13.09 -10.69 -3.47
C ASN A 71 -12.93 -9.87 -2.18
N GLU A 72 -13.95 -9.11 -1.82
CA GLU A 72 -13.94 -8.31 -0.59
C GLU A 72 -13.76 -9.13 0.68
N ALA A 73 -14.25 -10.37 0.70
CA ALA A 73 -14.08 -11.29 1.84
C ALA A 73 -12.61 -11.70 2.07
N ASP A 74 -11.76 -11.63 1.04
CA ASP A 74 -10.33 -11.97 1.10
C ASP A 74 -9.46 -10.76 1.49
N ARG A 75 -10.05 -9.56 1.48
CA ARG A 75 -9.37 -8.30 1.77
C ARG A 75 -9.31 -8.06 3.27
N LYS A 76 -8.23 -7.41 3.68
CA LYS A 76 -8.12 -6.84 5.02
C LYS A 76 -9.12 -5.71 5.20
N SER A 77 -9.83 -5.71 6.32
CA SER A 77 -10.81 -4.66 6.64
C SER A 77 -10.09 -3.36 7.00
N VAL A 78 -10.05 -2.42 6.05
CA VAL A 78 -9.47 -1.09 6.21
C VAL A 78 -10.48 -0.08 5.67
N GLN A 79 -10.95 0.81 6.54
CA GLN A 79 -11.96 1.81 6.18
C GLN A 79 -11.33 3.07 5.61
N ARG A 80 -10.11 3.42 6.04
CA ARG A 80 -9.45 4.66 5.68
C ARG A 80 -7.93 4.48 5.62
N VAL A 81 -7.31 5.12 4.63
CA VAL A 81 -5.86 5.21 4.47
C VAL A 81 -5.48 6.68 4.26
N PRO A 82 -5.01 7.39 5.30
CA PRO A 82 -4.43 8.71 5.13
C PRO A 82 -2.99 8.66 4.59
N LEU A 83 -2.68 9.57 3.68
CA LEU A 83 -1.33 9.90 3.25
C LEU A 83 -0.96 11.30 3.74
N PHE A 84 0.21 11.42 4.35
CA PHE A 84 0.79 12.66 4.83
C PHE A 84 2.11 12.95 4.13
N VAL A 85 2.28 14.19 3.66
CA VAL A 85 3.60 14.73 3.33
C VAL A 85 4.08 15.51 4.53
N ASP A 86 5.16 15.06 5.16
CA ASP A 86 5.69 15.61 6.40
C ASP A 86 7.12 16.14 6.20
N ASP A 87 7.47 17.17 6.96
CA ASP A 87 8.83 17.65 7.11
C ASP A 87 9.56 16.72 8.10
N LYS A 88 10.39 15.83 7.56
CA LYS A 88 11.02 14.71 8.30
C LYS A 88 12.54 14.63 8.12
N GLY A 89 13.12 15.56 7.37
CA GLY A 89 14.54 15.55 7.02
C GLY A 89 14.93 14.50 5.97
N PRO A 90 16.21 14.45 5.58
CA PRO A 90 16.66 13.82 4.34
C PRO A 90 16.75 12.29 4.39
N GLU A 91 16.68 11.69 5.59
CA GLU A 91 16.77 10.24 5.77
C GLU A 91 15.43 9.53 5.58
N THR A 92 14.32 10.28 5.52
CA THR A 92 12.98 9.71 5.41
C THR A 92 12.48 9.77 3.97
N ILE A 93 12.31 8.59 3.35
CA ILE A 93 11.62 8.46 2.05
C ILE A 93 10.12 8.37 2.29
N ALA A 94 9.68 7.24 2.83
CA ALA A 94 8.32 7.01 3.24
C ALA A 94 8.27 5.90 4.29
N TYR A 95 7.15 5.78 4.99
CA TYR A 95 6.85 4.67 5.87
C TYR A 95 5.35 4.54 6.11
N THR A 96 4.93 3.33 6.47
CA THR A 96 3.55 3.01 6.86
C THR A 96 3.50 2.63 8.33
N ILE A 97 2.60 3.24 9.10
CA ILE A 97 2.39 2.93 10.53
C ILE A 97 0.91 2.66 10.81
N THR A 98 0.64 2.00 11.94
CA THR A 98 -0.71 1.91 12.48
C THR A 98 -0.89 2.94 13.59
N SER A 99 -1.87 3.83 13.43
CA SER A 99 -2.23 4.86 14.41
C SER A 99 -3.74 4.94 14.55
N ASN A 100 -4.23 4.86 15.80
CA ASN A 100 -5.66 4.89 16.13
C ASN A 100 -6.52 3.90 15.32
N GLY A 101 -5.97 2.72 15.02
CA GLY A 101 -6.64 1.67 14.24
C GLY A 101 -6.63 1.88 12.72
N ASN A 102 -5.98 2.93 12.20
CA ASN A 102 -5.81 3.17 10.77
C ASN A 102 -4.36 2.96 10.35
N TYR A 103 -4.16 2.53 9.10
CA TYR A 103 -2.85 2.52 8.47
C TYR A 103 -2.59 3.90 7.86
N GLU A 104 -1.56 4.59 8.34
CA GLU A 104 -1.15 5.91 7.87
C GLU A 104 0.14 5.80 7.06
N ILE A 105 0.15 6.43 5.89
CA ILE A 105 1.33 6.55 5.04
C ILE A 105 1.93 7.94 5.25
N HIS A 106 3.24 7.99 5.50
CA HIS A 106 3.99 9.23 5.64
C HIS A 106 5.09 9.26 4.60
N VAL A 107 5.23 10.40 3.91
CA VAL A 107 6.27 10.62 2.90
C VAL A 107 7.06 11.87 3.30
N GLY A 108 8.38 11.76 3.29
CA GLY A 108 9.29 12.87 3.57
C GLY A 108 9.30 13.87 2.41
N ASP A 109 9.20 15.16 2.72
CA ASP A 109 9.23 16.22 1.72
C ASP A 109 10.61 16.35 1.04
N ASP A 110 11.71 16.17 1.78
CA ASP A 110 13.08 16.18 1.25
C ASP A 110 13.27 15.11 0.15
N TYR A 111 12.65 13.94 0.32
CA TYR A 111 12.62 12.91 -0.72
C TYR A 111 11.92 13.43 -1.99
N ILE A 112 10.74 14.05 -1.85
CA ILE A 112 9.98 14.61 -2.98
C ILE A 112 10.81 15.67 -3.70
N GLN A 113 11.53 16.52 -2.96
CA GLN A 113 12.43 17.53 -3.52
C GLN A 113 13.58 16.92 -4.34
N CYS A 114 14.08 15.74 -3.95
CA CYS A 114 15.21 15.09 -4.61
C CYS A 114 14.82 14.38 -5.93
N ILE A 115 13.53 14.14 -6.17
CA ILE A 115 13.09 13.50 -7.41
C ILE A 115 13.20 14.49 -8.57
N ARG A 116 13.94 14.09 -9.62
CA ARG A 116 14.30 14.99 -10.73
C ARG A 116 13.23 14.99 -11.82
N GLY A 117 12.78 16.20 -12.20
CA GLY A 117 12.10 16.44 -13.47
C GLY A 117 10.86 15.57 -13.70
N ASP A 118 10.80 14.95 -14.88
CA ASP A 118 9.70 14.12 -15.37
C ASP A 118 9.51 12.80 -14.60
N MET A 119 10.49 12.40 -13.79
CA MET A 119 10.44 11.18 -12.98
C MET A 119 9.57 11.29 -11.73
N ILE A 120 9.10 12.49 -11.37
CA ILE A 120 8.34 12.73 -10.13
C ILE A 120 7.17 11.76 -9.93
N LYS A 121 6.36 11.52 -10.98
CA LYS A 121 5.23 10.59 -10.90
C LYS A 121 5.70 9.15 -10.84
N THR A 122 6.67 8.77 -11.65
CA THR A 122 7.17 7.40 -11.72
C THR A 122 7.80 6.96 -10.41
N ASP A 123 8.67 7.79 -9.82
CA ASP A 123 9.36 7.42 -8.56
C ASP A 123 8.40 7.49 -7.37
N PHE A 124 7.65 8.58 -7.24
CA PHE A 124 6.67 8.74 -6.16
C PHE A 124 5.61 7.63 -6.18
N ASN A 125 5.05 7.31 -7.35
CA ASN A 125 4.06 6.25 -7.44
C ASN A 125 4.66 4.88 -7.11
N GLY A 126 5.92 4.63 -7.48
CA GLY A 126 6.61 3.40 -7.10
C GLY A 126 6.71 3.25 -5.58
N VAL A 127 7.15 4.30 -4.88
CA VAL A 127 7.18 4.33 -3.41
C VAL A 127 5.77 4.22 -2.82
N LEU A 128 4.79 4.92 -3.38
CA LEU A 128 3.41 4.82 -2.91
C LEU A 128 2.85 3.41 -3.05
N TYR A 129 3.13 2.72 -4.18
CA TYR A 129 2.71 1.33 -4.37
C TYR A 129 3.37 0.41 -3.34
N HIS A 130 4.64 0.63 -3.02
CA HIS A 130 5.34 -0.08 -1.96
C HIS A 130 4.65 0.11 -0.61
N GLU A 131 4.42 1.35 -0.17
CA GLU A 131 3.78 1.65 1.12
C GLU A 131 2.34 1.10 1.20
N MET A 132 1.59 1.20 0.11
CA MET A 132 0.23 0.65 0.04
C MET A 132 0.18 -0.87 0.22
N VAL A 133 1.26 -1.60 -0.08
CA VAL A 133 1.32 -3.05 0.20
C VAL A 133 1.31 -3.31 1.70
N HIS A 134 2.01 -2.51 2.51
CA HIS A 134 2.01 -2.66 3.96
C HIS A 134 0.61 -2.49 4.57
N VAL A 135 -0.25 -1.69 3.92
CA VAL A 135 -1.67 -1.59 4.29
C VAL A 135 -2.39 -2.92 4.06
N TRP A 136 -2.24 -3.53 2.87
CA TRP A 136 -3.10 -4.62 2.38
C TRP A 136 -2.60 -6.03 2.65
N GLN A 137 -1.30 -6.21 2.88
CA GLN A 137 -0.75 -7.53 3.19
C GLN A 137 -1.19 -8.02 4.58
N TRP A 138 -1.31 -9.34 4.72
CA TRP A 138 -1.71 -10.03 5.95
C TRP A 138 -0.52 -10.45 6.83
N LEU A 139 0.67 -9.89 6.60
CA LEU A 139 1.88 -10.31 7.30
C LEU A 139 1.96 -9.70 8.70
N ASP A 140 2.06 -10.57 9.69
CA ASP A 140 2.61 -10.20 11.00
C ASP A 140 4.14 -10.09 10.87
N VAL A 141 4.67 -8.93 11.22
CA VAL A 141 6.09 -8.61 11.11
C VAL A 141 6.70 -8.53 12.52
N SER A 142 7.09 -9.69 13.03
CA SER A 142 7.66 -9.83 14.39
C SER A 142 9.14 -10.22 14.41
N THR A 143 9.72 -10.54 13.25
CA THR A 143 11.12 -10.93 13.08
C THR A 143 11.80 -10.17 11.95
N TYR A 144 13.13 -10.10 11.99
CA TYR A 144 13.92 -9.51 10.89
C TYR A 144 13.60 -10.15 9.52
N ARG A 145 13.44 -11.48 9.48
CA ARG A 145 13.11 -12.17 8.22
C ARG A 145 11.71 -11.83 7.72
N SER A 146 10.71 -11.77 8.60
CA SER A 146 9.35 -11.38 8.21
C SER A 146 9.28 -9.92 7.75
N VAL A 147 10.06 -9.02 8.37
CA VAL A 147 10.20 -7.63 7.90
C VAL A 147 10.77 -7.62 6.48
N ASN A 148 11.92 -8.26 6.26
CA ASN A 148 12.53 -8.28 4.93
C ASN A 148 11.62 -8.88 3.86
N VAL A 149 10.95 -9.99 4.15
CA VAL A 149 9.99 -10.58 3.20
C VAL A 149 8.83 -9.63 2.92
N SER A 150 8.32 -8.92 3.93
CA SER A 150 7.32 -7.86 3.77
C SER A 150 7.79 -6.75 2.83
N GLU A 151 8.98 -6.18 3.06
CA GLU A 151 9.59 -5.18 2.15
C GLU A 151 9.76 -5.75 0.74
N GLY A 152 10.13 -7.02 0.64
CA GLY A 152 10.29 -7.74 -0.61
C GLY A 152 9.01 -7.92 -1.41
N ILE A 153 7.87 -8.16 -0.73
CA ILE A 153 6.55 -8.25 -1.37
C ILE A 153 6.10 -6.86 -1.83
N ALA A 154 6.38 -5.82 -1.04
CA ALA A 154 6.12 -4.44 -1.43
C ALA A 154 6.88 -4.06 -2.71
N ASP A 155 8.17 -4.40 -2.79
CA ASP A 155 8.96 -4.20 -4.00
C ASP A 155 8.57 -5.16 -5.14
N PHE A 156 8.06 -6.36 -4.86
CA PHE A 156 7.49 -7.23 -5.89
C PHE A 156 6.29 -6.60 -6.57
N VAL A 157 5.35 -6.01 -5.81
CA VAL A 157 4.22 -5.28 -6.39
C VAL A 157 4.72 -4.08 -7.21
N ARG A 158 5.66 -3.31 -6.67
CA ARG A 158 6.29 -2.18 -7.39
C ARG A 158 6.94 -2.64 -8.71
N LEU A 159 7.59 -3.81 -8.71
CA LEU A 159 8.13 -4.45 -9.91
C LEU A 159 7.05 -4.77 -10.93
N LYS A 160 5.96 -5.46 -10.51
CA LYS A 160 4.85 -5.81 -11.42
C LYS A 160 4.13 -4.58 -11.96
N ALA A 161 4.11 -3.48 -11.21
CA ALA A 161 3.57 -2.20 -11.63
C ALA A 161 4.51 -1.40 -12.56
N ASN A 162 5.67 -1.96 -12.93
CA ASN A 162 6.68 -1.34 -13.79
C ASN A 162 7.30 -0.04 -13.22
N TYR A 163 7.37 0.09 -11.89
CA TYR A 163 8.00 1.22 -11.21
C TYR A 163 9.40 0.88 -10.69
N VAL A 164 10.25 0.30 -11.55
CA VAL A 164 11.58 -0.21 -11.19
C VAL A 164 12.62 0.92 -11.09
N PRO A 165 13.21 1.19 -9.92
CA PRO A 165 14.34 2.11 -9.76
C PRO A 165 15.59 1.60 -10.47
N SER A 166 16.42 2.51 -10.98
CA SER A 166 17.65 2.19 -11.71
C SER A 166 18.71 1.45 -10.87
N GLY A 167 18.70 1.63 -9.55
CA GLY A 167 19.67 1.01 -8.63
C GLY A 167 19.29 -0.40 -8.13
N TRP A 168 18.17 -0.95 -8.55
CA TRP A 168 17.74 -2.28 -8.12
C TRP A 168 18.66 -3.39 -8.62
N VAL A 169 18.77 -4.45 -7.81
CA VAL A 169 19.55 -5.62 -8.21
C VAL A 169 18.96 -6.26 -9.47
N GLN A 170 19.84 -6.84 -10.28
CA GLN A 170 19.45 -7.62 -11.44
C GLN A 170 18.86 -8.98 -11.01
N PRO A 171 18.05 -9.65 -11.85
CA PRO A 171 17.59 -11.00 -11.59
C PRO A 171 18.75 -11.95 -11.25
N GLY A 172 18.61 -12.71 -10.16
CA GLY A 172 19.64 -13.61 -9.64
C GLY A 172 20.73 -12.93 -8.78
N GLY A 173 20.65 -11.62 -8.54
CA GLY A 173 21.52 -10.92 -7.60
C GLY A 173 21.09 -11.05 -6.13
N GLY A 174 21.93 -10.55 -5.22
CA GLY A 174 21.75 -10.66 -3.78
C GLY A 174 22.35 -11.95 -3.19
N ASP A 175 22.29 -12.08 -1.87
CA ASP A 175 22.92 -13.18 -1.13
C ASP A 175 21.93 -14.33 -0.84
N HIS A 176 20.67 -14.00 -0.54
CA HIS A 176 19.62 -14.98 -0.27
C HIS A 176 18.21 -14.44 -0.55
N TRP A 177 17.27 -15.33 -0.89
CA TRP A 177 15.94 -14.96 -1.39
C TRP A 177 15.07 -14.13 -0.44
N TYR A 178 15.32 -14.15 0.88
CA TYR A 178 14.59 -13.39 1.90
C TYR A 178 15.33 -12.11 2.35
N GLN A 179 16.29 -11.61 1.57
CA GLN A 179 17.07 -10.42 1.91
C GLN A 179 16.24 -9.14 1.98
N GLY A 180 15.08 -9.14 1.33
CA GLY A 180 14.15 -8.03 1.27
C GLY A 180 14.32 -7.18 0.02
N TYR A 181 13.48 -6.17 -0.09
CA TYR A 181 13.48 -5.20 -1.19
C TYR A 181 13.60 -5.88 -2.57
N SER A 182 14.33 -5.25 -3.48
CA SER A 182 14.58 -5.74 -4.84
C SER A 182 15.09 -7.18 -4.94
N VAL A 183 15.86 -7.70 -3.96
CA VAL A 183 16.35 -9.11 -4.01
C VAL A 183 15.19 -10.09 -3.87
N THR A 184 14.39 -9.93 -2.81
CA THR A 184 13.20 -10.77 -2.60
C THR A 184 12.18 -10.55 -3.73
N ALA A 185 12.02 -9.32 -4.20
CA ALA A 185 11.11 -9.01 -5.30
C ALA A 185 11.46 -9.77 -6.58
N ARG A 186 12.74 -9.85 -6.94
CA ARG A 186 13.22 -10.61 -8.12
C ARG A 186 13.05 -12.12 -7.93
N PHE A 187 13.27 -12.62 -6.73
CA PHE A 187 13.01 -14.04 -6.41
C PHE A 187 11.52 -14.37 -6.57
N LEU A 188 10.63 -13.53 -6.04
CA LEU A 188 9.19 -13.71 -6.18
C LEU A 188 8.74 -13.61 -7.64
N ASP A 189 9.31 -12.69 -8.43
CA ASP A 189 9.02 -12.58 -9.85
C ASP A 189 9.46 -13.81 -10.64
N TYR A 190 10.63 -14.37 -10.33
CA TYR A 190 11.07 -15.65 -10.90
C TYR A 190 10.12 -16.81 -10.57
N TYR A 191 9.56 -16.87 -9.35
CA TYR A 191 8.62 -17.92 -8.97
C TYR A 191 7.21 -17.70 -9.53
N ASN A 192 6.77 -16.44 -9.61
CA ASN A 192 5.43 -16.06 -10.06
C ASN A 192 5.26 -16.19 -11.58
N ASP A 193 6.34 -16.05 -12.34
CA ASP A 193 6.37 -16.19 -13.79
C ASP A 193 7.06 -17.50 -14.17
N PRO A 194 6.32 -18.62 -14.33
CA PRO A 194 6.88 -19.79 -14.95
C PRO A 194 7.16 -19.44 -16.42
N ARG A 195 8.33 -18.88 -16.69
CA ARG A 195 8.89 -18.78 -18.03
C ARG A 195 9.31 -20.18 -18.46
N ASN A 196 8.33 -21.04 -18.74
CA ASN A 196 8.41 -22.33 -19.44
C ASN A 196 7.02 -22.71 -19.95
#